data_AF-B5ILD5-F1
#
_entry.id   AF-B5ILD5-F1
#
_cell.length_a   1.000
_cell.length_b   1.000
_cell.length_c   1.000
_cell.angle_alpha   90.00
_cell.angle_beta   90.00
_cell.angle_gamma   90.00
#
_symmetry.space_group_name_H-M   'P 1'
#
loop_
_entity.id
_entity.type
_entity.pdbx_description
1 polymer ?
#
loop_
_entity_poly.entity_id
_entity_poly.type
_entity_poly.pdbx_seq_one_letter_code
_entity_poly.pdbx_strand_id
1 'polypeptide(L)'
;MQEFCREICRVRGITTSFNGETADTDAEGTNRVFVETAETIGRPIFEKLARGPRQRSDRIPRQLKNGSEVDIYGLVLHGLAFLKPGLVTIEYEEMRAAIREVSAQSPPQLQEVARVLKHMSDIAATDQSSTPVIDFDEEDKLLHVTDPFFAFYLRWGSLNS
;
A
#
# COMPACT_ATOMS: atom_id res chain seq x y z
N MET A 1 10.00 10.15 10.97
CA MET A 1 10.33 11.59 11.06
C MET A 1 11.67 11.92 10.42
N GLN A 2 12.75 11.18 10.69
CA GLN A 2 14.08 11.43 10.10
C GLN A 2 14.10 11.31 8.56
N GLU A 3 13.37 10.35 7.99
CA GLU A 3 13.27 10.15 6.53
C GLU A 3 12.75 11.40 5.81
N PHE A 4 11.66 12.02 6.30
CA PHE A 4 11.12 13.26 5.72
C PHE A 4 12.14 14.40 5.74
N CYS A 5 12.83 14.61 6.86
CA CYS A 5 13.85 15.65 6.96
C CYS A 5 14.99 15.41 5.96
N ARG A 6 15.43 14.15 5.81
CA ARG A 6 16.46 13.77 4.84
C ARG A 6 16.01 14.05 3.40
N GLU A 7 14.79 13.66 3.04
CA GLU A 7 14.28 13.88 1.68
C GLU A 7 14.02 15.37 1.39
N ILE A 8 13.60 16.16 2.38
CA ILE A 8 13.52 17.64 2.24
C ILE A 8 14.90 18.22 1.94
N CYS A 9 15.93 17.83 2.69
CA CYS A 9 17.30 18.27 2.42
C CYS A 9 17.74 17.87 1.01
N ARG A 10 17.44 16.65 0.59
CA ARG A 10 17.77 16.15 -0.75
C ARG A 10 17.09 16.92 -1.87
N VAL A 11 15.79 17.16 -1.76
CA VAL A 11 15.02 17.96 -2.74
C VAL A 11 15.53 19.40 -2.83
N ARG A 12 16.00 19.95 -1.70
CA ARG A 12 16.58 21.30 -1.62
C ARG A 12 18.08 21.36 -1.98
N GLY A 13 18.73 20.23 -2.24
CA GLY A 13 20.17 20.17 -2.51
C GLY A 13 21.06 20.49 -1.30
N ILE A 14 20.54 20.35 -0.08
CA ILE A 14 21.25 20.61 1.17
C ILE A 14 22.04 19.35 1.55
N THR A 15 23.37 19.42 1.46
CA THR A 15 24.26 18.26 1.72
C THR A 15 25.03 18.33 3.04
N THR A 16 25.13 19.51 3.66
CA THR A 16 25.93 19.71 4.88
C THR A 16 25.23 20.63 5.88
N SER A 17 25.29 21.94 5.67
CA SER A 17 24.70 22.95 6.55
C SER A 17 23.71 23.83 5.79
N PHE A 18 22.63 24.20 6.49
CA PHE A 18 21.61 25.10 5.99
C PHE A 18 21.56 26.33 6.88
N ASN A 19 21.85 27.50 6.31
CA ASN A 19 21.88 28.78 7.02
C ASN A 19 20.55 29.54 6.94
N GLY A 20 19.50 28.93 6.37
CA GLY A 20 18.17 29.50 6.29
C GLY A 20 17.30 29.14 7.50
N GLU A 21 16.22 29.88 7.68
CA GLU A 21 15.27 29.66 8.79
C GLU A 21 14.36 28.45 8.54
N THR A 22 13.93 28.24 7.30
CA THR A 22 13.04 27.13 6.89
C THR A 22 13.49 26.49 5.58
N ALA A 23 13.41 25.16 5.50
CA ALA A 23 13.70 24.40 4.28
C ALA A 23 12.40 24.10 3.50
N ASP A 24 11.64 25.14 3.17
CA ASP A 24 10.33 24.99 2.55
C ASP A 24 10.44 24.40 1.13
N THR A 25 9.44 23.59 0.78
CA THR A 25 9.26 23.03 -0.56
C THR A 25 7.96 23.53 -1.16
N ASP A 26 7.93 23.69 -2.48
CA ASP A 26 6.69 23.92 -3.20
C ASP A 26 5.85 22.63 -3.27
N ALA A 27 4.68 22.69 -3.92
CA ALA A 27 3.78 21.55 -4.01
C ALA A 27 4.42 20.34 -4.73
N GLU A 28 5.22 20.60 -5.77
CA GLU A 28 5.93 19.54 -6.51
C GLU A 28 7.03 18.90 -5.66
N GLY A 29 7.83 19.72 -4.98
CA GLY A 29 8.85 19.26 -4.04
C GLY A 29 8.26 18.46 -2.89
N THR A 30 7.13 18.91 -2.33
CA THR A 30 6.39 18.19 -1.28
C THR A 30 5.94 16.82 -1.77
N ASN A 31 5.36 16.73 -2.97
CA ASN A 31 4.93 15.46 -3.55
C ASN A 31 6.12 14.52 -3.76
N ARG A 32 7.26 15.03 -4.26
CA ARG A 32 8.49 14.23 -4.39
C ARG A 32 8.98 13.69 -3.05
N VAL A 33 8.99 14.53 -2.00
CA VAL A 33 9.33 14.08 -0.64
C VAL A 33 8.42 12.94 -0.19
N PHE A 34 7.11 13.02 -0.43
CA PHE A 34 6.18 11.97 -0.04
C PHE A 34 6.41 10.66 -0.79
N VAL A 35 6.57 10.71 -2.12
CA VAL A 35 6.83 9.51 -2.93
C VAL A 35 8.14 8.84 -2.50
N GLU A 36 9.24 9.58 -2.40
CA GLU A 36 10.56 9.03 -2.03
C GLU A 36 10.56 8.46 -0.60
N THR A 37 9.88 9.15 0.32
CA THR A 37 9.76 8.67 1.70
C THR A 37 8.93 7.39 1.78
N ALA A 38 7.85 7.28 0.99
CA ALA A 38 7.01 6.09 0.95
C ALA A 38 7.81 4.85 0.51
N GLU A 39 8.61 5.00 -0.55
CA GLU A 39 9.47 3.93 -1.08
C GLU A 39 10.46 3.36 -0.05
N THR A 40 10.79 4.11 1.00
CA THR A 40 11.73 3.66 2.04
C THR A 40 11.04 2.98 3.22
N ILE A 41 9.85 3.45 3.64
CA ILE A 41 9.25 3.04 4.92
C ILE A 41 8.19 1.93 4.81
N GLY A 42 7.43 1.86 3.71
CA GLY A 42 6.28 0.95 3.60
C GLY A 42 6.38 -0.06 2.47
N ARG A 43 7.35 0.10 1.57
CA ARG A 43 7.59 -0.80 0.45
C ARG A 43 7.88 -2.26 0.86
N PRO A 44 8.72 -2.57 1.88
CA PRO A 44 9.05 -3.96 2.18
C PRO A 44 7.84 -4.81 2.57
N ILE A 45 6.94 -4.28 3.40
CA ILE A 45 5.73 -4.98 3.80
C ILE A 45 4.72 -5.07 2.66
N PHE A 46 4.60 -4.01 1.85
CA PHE A 46 3.78 -4.05 0.63
C PHE A 46 4.24 -5.17 -0.32
N GLU A 47 5.53 -5.25 -0.64
CA GLU A 47 6.10 -6.30 -1.49
C GLU A 47 5.88 -7.69 -0.88
N LYS A 48 5.98 -7.82 0.45
CA LYS A 48 5.70 -9.08 1.16
C LYS A 48 4.23 -9.49 1.01
N LEU A 49 3.29 -8.56 1.16
CA LEU A 49 1.86 -8.82 0.96
C LEU A 49 1.53 -9.12 -0.51
N ALA A 50 2.10 -8.37 -1.45
CA ALA A 50 1.93 -8.58 -2.89
C ALA A 50 2.45 -9.96 -3.32
N ARG A 51 3.60 -10.38 -2.76
CA ARG A 51 4.14 -11.72 -2.98
C ARG A 51 3.22 -12.80 -2.44
N GLY A 52 2.46 -12.54 -1.38
CA GLY A 52 1.54 -13.50 -0.77
C GLY A 52 2.27 -14.73 -0.20
N PRO A 53 1.55 -15.82 0.12
CA PRO A 53 2.14 -17.03 0.70
C PRO A 53 2.99 -17.78 -0.35
N ARG A 54 3.94 -18.59 0.14
CA ARG A 54 4.85 -19.39 -0.68
C ARG A 54 4.05 -20.27 -1.66
N GLN A 55 4.27 -20.05 -2.96
CA GLN A 55 3.48 -20.66 -4.02
C GLN A 55 3.84 -22.14 -4.24
N ARG A 56 2.83 -22.94 -4.60
CA ARG A 56 2.98 -24.31 -5.16
C ARG A 56 2.52 -24.40 -6.62
N SER A 57 1.87 -23.36 -7.15
CA SER A 57 1.30 -23.29 -8.51
C SER A 57 1.30 -21.84 -9.00
N ASP A 58 1.25 -21.66 -10.32
CA ASP A 58 1.19 -20.35 -10.96
C ASP A 58 -0.13 -19.62 -10.64
N ARG A 59 -0.05 -18.29 -10.50
CA ARG A 59 -1.20 -17.42 -10.23
C ARG A 59 -1.79 -16.89 -11.53
N ILE A 60 -3.12 -16.73 -11.54
CA ILE A 60 -3.84 -16.21 -12.70
C ILE A 60 -3.53 -14.71 -12.85
N PRO A 61 -3.03 -14.25 -14.01
CA PRO A 61 -2.80 -12.84 -14.28
C PRO A 61 -4.11 -12.07 -14.43
N ARG A 62 -4.12 -10.80 -14.00
CA ARG A 62 -5.29 -9.91 -13.99
C ARG A 62 -4.88 -8.53 -14.48
N GLN A 63 -5.62 -8.00 -15.45
CA GLN A 63 -5.33 -6.70 -16.03
C GLN A 63 -5.99 -5.55 -15.25
N LEU A 64 -5.24 -4.48 -15.05
CA LEU A 64 -5.68 -3.24 -14.44
C LEU A 64 -6.00 -2.19 -15.50
N LYS A 65 -6.85 -1.21 -15.15
CA LYS A 65 -7.25 -0.13 -16.07
C LYS A 65 -6.10 0.79 -16.49
N ASN A 66 -5.02 0.83 -15.72
CA ASN A 66 -3.81 1.57 -16.06
C ASN A 66 -2.90 0.82 -17.07
N GLY A 67 -3.31 -0.38 -17.50
CA GLY A 67 -2.58 -1.21 -18.46
C GLY A 67 -1.56 -2.17 -17.85
N SER A 68 -1.34 -2.15 -16.52
CA SER A 68 -0.47 -3.14 -15.88
C SER A 68 -1.19 -4.46 -15.60
N GLU A 69 -0.41 -5.51 -15.38
CA GLU A 69 -0.87 -6.85 -15.08
C GLU A 69 -0.35 -7.28 -13.71
N VAL A 70 -1.26 -7.81 -12.87
CA VAL A 70 -0.96 -8.25 -11.50
C VAL A 70 -1.69 -9.54 -11.19
N ASP A 71 -1.32 -10.23 -10.11
CA ASP A 71 -2.12 -11.35 -9.61
C ASP A 71 -3.26 -10.88 -8.68
N ILE A 72 -3.94 -11.82 -8.02
CA ILE A 72 -5.02 -11.48 -7.07
C ILE A 72 -4.54 -10.66 -5.86
N TYR A 73 -3.32 -10.86 -5.37
CA TYR A 73 -2.78 -10.10 -4.25
C TYR A 73 -2.48 -8.67 -4.69
N GLY A 74 -1.82 -8.51 -5.83
CA GLY A 74 -1.61 -7.20 -6.43
C GLY A 74 -2.93 -6.47 -6.68
N LEU A 75 -3.94 -7.15 -7.25
CA LEU A 75 -5.25 -6.54 -7.49
C LEU A 75 -5.91 -6.01 -6.21
N VAL A 76 -5.87 -6.78 -5.12
CA VAL A 76 -6.40 -6.36 -3.82
C VAL A 76 -5.62 -5.15 -3.28
N LEU A 77 -4.29 -5.14 -3.37
CA LEU A 77 -3.47 -4.01 -2.94
C LEU A 77 -3.71 -2.75 -3.78
N HIS A 78 -3.91 -2.88 -5.08
CA HIS A 78 -4.30 -1.77 -5.94
C HIS A 78 -5.69 -1.23 -5.59
N GLY A 79 -6.64 -2.11 -5.24
CA GLY A 79 -7.94 -1.69 -4.71
C GLY A 79 -7.80 -0.91 -3.40
N LEU A 80 -6.93 -1.36 -2.49
CA LEU A 80 -6.67 -0.65 -1.24
C LEU A 80 -6.05 0.72 -1.49
N ALA A 81 -5.04 0.78 -2.35
CA ALA A 81 -4.40 2.04 -2.69
C ALA A 81 -5.35 3.03 -3.38
N PHE A 82 -6.31 2.54 -4.17
CA PHE A 82 -7.35 3.38 -4.78
C PHE A 82 -8.19 4.12 -3.71
N LEU A 83 -8.50 3.47 -2.59
CA LEU A 83 -9.21 4.10 -1.46
C LEU A 83 -8.36 5.14 -0.73
N LYS A 84 -7.03 5.13 -0.92
CA LYS A 84 -6.05 5.99 -0.21
C LYS A 84 -6.29 5.97 1.32
N PRO A 85 -6.40 4.79 1.94
CA PRO A 85 -6.84 4.67 3.33
C PRO A 85 -5.87 5.39 4.27
N GLY A 86 -6.43 5.94 5.34
CA GLY A 86 -5.66 6.30 6.53
C GLY A 86 -5.58 5.10 7.48
N LEU A 87 -5.52 5.38 8.78
CA LEU A 87 -5.77 4.38 9.82
C LEU A 87 -7.28 4.23 10.00
N VAL A 88 -7.88 3.35 9.20
CA VAL A 88 -9.34 3.24 9.08
C VAL A 88 -9.77 1.78 8.98
N THR A 89 -11.05 1.56 9.32
CA THR A 89 -11.77 0.34 9.01
C THR A 89 -12.48 0.52 7.68
N ILE A 90 -12.32 -0.44 6.78
CA ILE A 90 -12.90 -0.49 5.45
C ILE A 90 -13.93 -1.62 5.45
N GLU A 91 -15.15 -1.33 5.04
CA GLU A 91 -16.15 -2.36 4.83
C GLU A 91 -15.79 -3.21 3.61
N TYR A 92 -16.07 -4.50 3.70
CA TYR A 92 -15.75 -5.41 2.60
C TYR A 92 -16.41 -5.03 1.26
N GLU A 93 -17.61 -4.46 1.24
CA GLU A 93 -18.22 -4.00 -0.01
C GLU A 93 -17.54 -2.74 -0.59
N GLU A 94 -17.00 -1.85 0.25
CA GLU A 94 -16.17 -0.72 -0.19
C GLU A 94 -14.88 -1.24 -0.85
N MET A 95 -14.23 -2.23 -0.23
CA MET A 95 -13.06 -2.90 -0.80
C MET A 95 -13.38 -3.52 -2.18
N ARG A 96 -14.56 -4.12 -2.34
CA ARG A 96 -15.01 -4.68 -3.62
C ARG A 96 -15.30 -3.62 -4.67
N ALA A 97 -15.90 -2.49 -4.28
CA ALA A 97 -16.09 -1.36 -5.16
C ALA A 97 -14.73 -0.85 -5.68
N ALA A 98 -13.74 -0.72 -4.79
CA ALA A 98 -12.41 -0.29 -5.15
C ALA A 98 -11.70 -1.25 -6.13
N ILE A 99 -11.80 -2.58 -5.91
CA ILE A 99 -11.25 -3.59 -6.84
C ILE A 99 -11.87 -3.44 -8.24
N ARG A 100 -13.19 -3.18 -8.30
CA ARG A 100 -13.88 -2.96 -9.57
C ARG A 100 -13.39 -1.70 -10.27
N GLU A 101 -13.05 -0.66 -9.52
CA GLU A 101 -12.53 0.58 -10.08
C GLU A 101 -11.14 0.44 -10.69
N VAL A 102 -10.30 -0.45 -10.15
CA VAL A 102 -8.94 -0.66 -10.69
C VAL A 102 -8.86 -1.79 -11.72
N SER A 103 -9.78 -2.75 -11.70
CA SER A 103 -9.79 -3.90 -12.62
C SER A 103 -10.24 -3.50 -14.04
N ALA A 104 -9.51 -3.92 -15.06
CA ALA A 104 -9.94 -3.83 -16.46
C ALA A 104 -10.83 -5.01 -16.89
N GLN A 105 -10.94 -6.03 -16.05
CA GLN A 105 -11.69 -7.27 -16.31
C GLN A 105 -12.80 -7.46 -15.28
N SER A 106 -13.61 -8.50 -15.47
CA SER A 106 -14.60 -8.94 -14.48
C SER A 106 -13.93 -9.13 -13.11
N PRO A 107 -14.45 -8.49 -12.04
CA PRO A 107 -13.83 -8.57 -10.73
C PRO A 107 -13.85 -10.01 -10.20
N PRO A 108 -12.90 -10.38 -9.32
CA PRO A 108 -12.85 -11.70 -8.70
C PRO A 108 -14.13 -12.03 -7.94
N GLN A 109 -14.33 -13.34 -7.67
CA GLN A 109 -15.44 -13.78 -6.85
C GLN A 109 -15.28 -13.30 -5.39
N LEU A 110 -16.41 -13.13 -4.71
CA LEU A 110 -16.47 -12.66 -3.32
C LEU A 110 -15.56 -13.49 -2.39
N GLN A 111 -15.77 -14.80 -2.39
CA GLN A 111 -14.97 -15.74 -1.60
C GLN A 111 -13.46 -15.71 -1.92
N GLU A 112 -13.09 -15.30 -3.14
CA GLU A 112 -11.69 -15.20 -3.55
C GLU A 112 -11.03 -13.98 -2.88
N VAL A 113 -11.70 -12.82 -2.90
CA VAL A 113 -11.20 -11.60 -2.24
C VAL A 113 -11.10 -11.79 -0.73
N ALA A 114 -12.13 -12.36 -0.08
CA ALA A 114 -12.12 -12.59 1.36
C ALA A 114 -10.97 -13.50 1.79
N ARG A 115 -10.72 -14.58 1.03
CA ARG A 115 -9.59 -15.50 1.29
C ARG A 115 -8.25 -14.80 1.16
N VAL A 116 -8.10 -13.92 0.17
CA VAL A 116 -6.86 -13.17 -0.05
C VAL A 116 -6.62 -12.18 1.08
N LEU A 117 -7.65 -11.45 1.50
CA LEU A 117 -7.57 -10.54 2.66
C LEU A 117 -7.15 -11.29 3.92
N LYS A 118 -7.77 -12.43 4.20
CA LYS A 118 -7.39 -13.29 5.33
C LYS A 118 -5.91 -13.71 5.27
N HIS A 119 -5.46 -14.22 4.13
CA HIS A 119 -4.06 -14.60 3.96
C HIS A 119 -3.10 -13.40 4.12
N MET A 120 -3.49 -12.22 3.63
CA MET A 120 -2.67 -11.02 3.80
C MET A 120 -2.60 -10.61 5.27
N SER A 121 -3.69 -10.70 6.03
CA SER A 121 -3.70 -10.47 7.48
C SER A 121 -2.81 -11.48 8.23
N ASP A 122 -2.84 -12.76 7.84
CA ASP A 122 -1.94 -13.78 8.42
C ASP A 122 -0.46 -13.46 8.13
N ILE A 123 -0.15 -12.99 6.91
CA ILE A 123 1.21 -12.58 6.53
C ILE A 123 1.64 -11.33 7.32
N ALA A 124 0.72 -10.39 7.52
CA ALA A 124 0.96 -9.18 8.31
C ALA A 124 1.20 -9.51 9.79
N ALA A 125 0.45 -10.47 10.36
CA ALA A 125 0.57 -10.91 11.75
C ALA A 125 1.86 -11.69 12.03
N THR A 126 2.45 -12.32 11.01
CA THR A 126 3.73 -13.04 11.11
C THR A 126 4.94 -12.18 10.79
N ASP A 127 4.74 -10.91 10.44
CA ASP A 127 5.83 -9.96 10.30
C ASP A 127 6.43 -9.62 11.67
N GLN A 128 7.72 -9.27 11.73
CA GLN A 128 8.43 -9.01 12.99
C GLN A 128 7.95 -7.71 13.71
N SER A 129 6.92 -7.07 13.17
CA SER A 129 6.26 -5.91 13.76
C SER A 129 5.44 -6.31 14.99
N SER A 130 5.38 -5.42 15.98
CA SER A 130 4.52 -5.56 17.15
C SER A 130 3.03 -5.43 16.84
N THR A 131 2.68 -4.90 15.67
CA THR A 131 1.30 -4.70 15.22
C THR A 131 1.21 -5.07 13.73
N PRO A 132 0.27 -5.92 13.32
CA PRO A 132 0.06 -6.24 11.92
C PRO A 132 -0.28 -4.95 11.16
N VAL A 133 0.11 -4.85 9.88
CA VAL A 133 -0.17 -3.65 9.08
C VAL A 133 -1.61 -3.58 8.59
N ILE A 134 -2.25 -4.73 8.50
CA ILE A 134 -3.67 -4.90 8.23
C ILE A 134 -4.22 -6.05 9.06
N ASP A 135 -5.50 -5.99 9.38
CA ASP A 135 -6.23 -7.04 10.06
C ASP A 135 -7.60 -7.22 9.40
N PHE A 136 -8.01 -8.47 9.14
CA PHE A 136 -9.25 -8.75 8.43
C PHE A 136 -10.14 -9.62 9.31
N ASP A 137 -11.24 -9.02 9.76
CA ASP A 137 -12.30 -9.72 10.46
C ASP A 137 -13.23 -10.38 9.45
N GLU A 138 -13.19 -11.72 9.39
CA GLU A 138 -14.01 -12.50 8.47
C GLU A 138 -15.47 -12.59 8.93
N GLU A 139 -15.73 -12.51 10.24
CA GLU A 139 -17.08 -12.59 10.80
C GLU A 139 -17.85 -11.29 10.51
N ASP A 140 -17.22 -10.16 10.82
CA ASP A 140 -17.81 -8.83 10.62
C ASP A 140 -17.56 -8.26 9.22
N LYS A 141 -16.70 -8.91 8.42
CA LYS A 141 -16.29 -8.48 7.07
C LYS A 141 -15.70 -7.06 7.07
N LEU A 142 -14.81 -6.82 8.01
CA LEU A 142 -14.12 -5.54 8.18
C LEU A 142 -12.62 -5.71 7.96
N LEU A 143 -12.04 -4.79 7.20
CA LEU A 143 -10.60 -4.71 7.02
C LEU A 143 -10.07 -3.47 7.74
N HIS A 144 -9.20 -3.67 8.71
CA HIS A 144 -8.52 -2.61 9.42
C HIS A 144 -7.15 -2.36 8.80
N VAL A 145 -6.86 -1.10 8.47
CA VAL A 145 -5.49 -0.65 8.18
C VAL A 145 -4.94 0.00 9.44
N THR A 146 -3.94 -0.65 10.04
CA THR A 146 -3.49 -0.38 11.41
C THR A 146 -2.10 0.21 11.48
N ASP A 147 -1.30 0.09 10.42
CA ASP A 147 0.05 0.66 10.37
C ASP A 147 0.10 1.96 9.55
N PRO A 148 0.63 3.06 10.12
CA PRO A 148 0.68 4.35 9.44
C PRO A 148 1.69 4.37 8.28
N PHE A 149 2.75 3.56 8.30
CA PHE A 149 3.72 3.51 7.21
C PHE A 149 3.16 2.79 6.00
N PHE A 150 2.40 1.72 6.23
CA PHE A 150 1.68 1.00 5.19
C PHE A 150 0.56 1.85 4.59
N ALA A 151 -0.27 2.51 5.40
CA ALA A 151 -1.27 3.47 4.91
C ALA A 151 -0.63 4.60 4.09
N PHE A 152 0.52 5.13 4.56
CA PHE A 152 1.27 6.14 3.82
C PHE A 152 1.77 5.62 2.47
N TYR A 153 2.26 4.38 2.41
CA TYR A 153 2.70 3.74 1.17
C TYR A 153 1.54 3.51 0.20
N LEU A 154 0.39 3.03 0.67
CA LEU A 154 -0.80 2.86 -0.17
C LEU A 154 -1.24 4.18 -0.84
N ARG A 155 -0.96 5.33 -0.20
CA ARG A 155 -1.34 6.64 -0.73
C ARG A 155 -0.32 7.24 -1.71
N TRP A 156 0.97 7.04 -1.46
CA TRP A 156 2.05 7.77 -2.15
C TRP A 156 3.10 6.90 -2.85
N GLY A 157 3.14 5.59 -2.56
CA GLY A 157 4.13 4.66 -3.10
C GLY A 157 3.87 4.26 -4.56
N SER A 158 4.89 3.69 -5.19
CA SER A 158 4.81 3.13 -6.53
C SER A 158 4.33 1.68 -6.49
N LEU A 159 3.07 1.45 -6.84
CA LEU A 159 2.44 0.12 -6.80
C LEU A 159 2.86 -0.80 -7.95
N ASN A 160 3.45 -0.25 -9.02
CA ASN A 160 3.95 -1.01 -10.15
C ASN A 160 5.40 -1.43 -9.85
N SER A 161 5.58 -2.56 -9.17
CA SER A 161 6.89 -3.20 -8.96
C SER A 161 7.12 -4.34 -9.92
#